data_AF-A0ABD3P7I3-F1
#
_entry.id   AF-A0ABD3P7I3-F1
#
_cell.length_a   1.000
_cell.length_b   1.000
_cell.length_c   1.000
_cell.angle_alpha   90.00
_cell.angle_beta   90.00
_cell.angle_gamma   90.00
#
_symmetry.space_group_name_H-M   'P 1'
#
loop_
_entity.id
_entity.type
_entity.pdbx_description
1 polymer ?
#
loop_
_entity_poly.entity_id
_entity_poly.type
_entity_poly.pdbx_seq_one_letter_code
_entity_poly.pdbx_strand_id
1 'polypeptide(L)'
;MCDGRNPRWDPALTSTRQMTANLFFSTVTPSPSTQVSHAPSSHSNDERKNEDKSQHSKQQKKDDSNIFLDNLGKIFLTTIALVLLSLLRSTKGNNARAALRDDIEASALLDPLEIEDLRFANENLLTKSVWDEILKEFREVGRERVTYGTFMNVVLRVLRRIHGEGATIQCGHLMDRVVIAEMDRVGREIDASEKDGESCDATKEIELPLSFLLAALSLALYSTVADRIDALYNVMVLIQGFNNDAGESTTAPLSIDPEPETLRKELPSVSLVQVEQMIQHLQNTCQLVPDAQIVETNANVPYQTYRVGDGTELTKRAREAMAGKNKNAKEADDEGSRSDSVVLEDFYAILKSRSVCAWGECYVKKNDRMTTSDR
;
A
#
# COMPACT_ATOMS: atom_id res chain seq x y z
N MET A 1 -32.32 16.47 38.17
CA MET A 1 -33.09 17.30 37.21
C MET A 1 -32.09 18.15 36.45
N CYS A 2 -31.58 17.63 35.35
CA CYS A 2 -30.63 18.32 34.49
C CYS A 2 -31.17 18.22 33.06
N ASP A 3 -31.91 19.25 32.64
CA ASP A 3 -32.33 19.43 31.26
C ASP A 3 -31.12 19.92 30.44
N GLY A 4 -30.39 18.98 29.85
CA GLY A 4 -29.35 19.25 28.86
C GLY A 4 -29.91 19.03 27.45
N ARG A 5 -30.50 20.06 26.86
CA ARG A 5 -30.89 20.05 25.44
C ARG A 5 -29.63 19.98 24.57
N ASN A 6 -29.36 18.82 23.98
CA ASN A 6 -28.38 18.65 22.91
C ASN A 6 -28.84 19.40 21.64
N PRO A 7 -27.97 20.18 20.98
CA PRO A 7 -28.25 20.70 19.66
C PRO A 7 -28.17 19.55 18.65
N ARG A 8 -29.29 19.33 17.95
CA ARG A 8 -29.42 18.46 16.79
C ARG A 8 -28.56 19.02 15.67
N TRP A 9 -27.51 18.30 15.28
CA TRP A 9 -26.74 18.59 14.08
C TRP A 9 -27.50 18.04 12.86
N ASP A 10 -28.08 18.93 12.06
CA ASP A 10 -28.62 18.59 10.74
C ASP A 10 -27.47 18.60 9.71
N PRO A 11 -27.20 17.50 8.99
CA PRO A 11 -26.23 17.49 7.91
C PRO A 11 -26.90 17.96 6.63
N ALA A 12 -27.01 19.27 6.44
CA ALA A 12 -27.44 19.84 5.18
C ALA A 12 -26.76 21.19 4.97
N LEU A 13 -25.58 21.19 4.38
CA LEU A 13 -25.05 22.28 3.56
C LEU A 13 -23.90 21.73 2.70
N THR A 14 -24.28 21.10 1.61
CA THR A 14 -23.43 20.79 0.47
C THR A 14 -22.91 22.09 -0.10
N SER A 15 -21.65 22.43 0.21
CA SER A 15 -20.96 23.56 -0.40
C SER A 15 -20.55 23.17 -1.82
N THR A 16 -21.41 23.51 -2.78
CA THR A 16 -21.10 23.41 -4.22
C THR A 16 -20.04 24.45 -4.56
N ARG A 17 -18.75 24.08 -4.43
CA ARG A 17 -17.66 24.83 -5.06
C ARG A 17 -17.66 24.54 -6.55
N GLN A 18 -18.12 25.51 -7.34
CA GLN A 18 -17.88 25.55 -8.79
C GLN A 18 -16.36 25.58 -9.03
N MET A 19 -15.82 24.47 -9.53
CA MET A 19 -14.50 24.46 -10.16
C MET A 19 -14.65 24.91 -11.61
N THR A 20 -14.11 26.08 -11.92
CA THR A 20 -13.85 26.53 -13.29
C THR A 20 -12.71 25.69 -13.87
N ALA A 21 -13.07 24.74 -14.72
CA ALA A 21 -12.12 23.93 -15.48
C ALA A 21 -11.45 24.79 -16.57
N ASN A 22 -10.20 25.16 -16.37
CA ASN A 22 -9.33 25.60 -17.47
C ASN A 22 -8.78 24.37 -18.20
N LEU A 23 -9.40 24.06 -19.35
CA LEU A 23 -8.96 23.00 -20.26
C LEU A 23 -7.73 23.48 -21.05
N PHE A 24 -6.53 23.11 -20.58
CA PHE A 24 -5.34 23.06 -21.43
C PHE A 24 -5.20 21.65 -22.00
N PHE A 25 -5.67 21.46 -23.24
CA PHE A 25 -5.38 20.26 -24.02
C PHE A 25 -3.92 20.31 -24.50
N SER A 26 -3.06 19.47 -23.92
CA SER A 26 -1.78 19.10 -24.55
C SER A 26 -1.96 17.79 -25.30
N THR A 27 -1.97 17.90 -26.64
CA THR A 27 -2.00 16.80 -27.59
C THR A 27 -0.67 16.06 -27.57
N VAL A 28 -0.66 14.83 -27.06
CA VAL A 28 0.45 13.89 -27.22
C VAL A 28 0.15 12.98 -28.42
N THR A 29 0.98 13.08 -29.45
CA THR A 29 1.01 12.22 -30.64
C THR A 29 1.70 10.89 -30.34
N PRO A 30 1.11 9.73 -30.68
CA PRO A 30 1.85 8.48 -30.72
C PRO A 30 2.39 8.20 -32.14
N SER A 31 3.69 7.92 -32.23
CA SER A 31 4.36 7.40 -33.42
C SER A 31 4.09 5.90 -33.62
N PRO A 32 4.10 5.39 -34.87
CA PRO A 32 3.80 4.00 -35.16
C PRO A 32 5.06 3.13 -35.12
N SER A 33 4.93 1.89 -34.64
CA SER A 33 5.94 0.83 -34.88
C SER A 33 5.28 -0.45 -35.42
N THR A 34 5.59 -0.66 -36.70
CA THR A 34 6.03 -1.86 -37.43
C THR A 34 5.49 -3.26 -37.10
N GLN A 35 5.06 -3.88 -38.21
CA GLN A 35 4.62 -5.24 -38.48
C GLN A 35 5.61 -6.35 -38.10
N VAL A 36 5.07 -7.54 -37.78
CA VAL A 36 5.62 -8.84 -38.24
C VAL A 36 4.48 -9.82 -38.53
N SER A 37 4.48 -10.35 -39.74
CA SER A 37 3.66 -11.43 -40.29
C SER A 37 4.19 -12.80 -39.87
N HIS A 38 3.35 -13.84 -39.81
CA HIS A 38 3.55 -15.16 -40.44
C HIS A 38 2.48 -16.19 -39.97
N ALA A 39 1.74 -16.72 -40.94
CA ALA A 39 1.18 -18.08 -41.00
C ALA A 39 1.97 -18.84 -42.10
N PRO A 40 1.79 -20.15 -42.43
CA PRO A 40 0.66 -21.06 -42.15
C PRO A 40 1.02 -22.56 -41.94
N SER A 41 0.01 -23.43 -41.76
CA SER A 41 -0.11 -24.88 -42.18
C SER A 41 -1.14 -25.59 -41.28
N SER A 42 -2.28 -26.09 -41.75
CA SER A 42 -2.62 -27.22 -42.64
C SER A 42 -2.56 -28.61 -41.97
N HIS A 43 -3.74 -29.24 -41.80
CA HIS A 43 -4.11 -30.67 -42.04
C HIS A 43 -5.36 -31.03 -41.21
N SER A 44 -6.53 -31.30 -41.85
CA SER A 44 -7.10 -32.63 -42.22
C SER A 44 -7.52 -33.47 -41.00
N ASN A 45 -8.59 -34.25 -40.93
CA ASN A 45 -9.72 -34.64 -41.79
C ASN A 45 -10.71 -35.37 -40.84
N ASP A 46 -11.88 -35.74 -41.39
CA ASP A 46 -12.84 -36.80 -40.98
C ASP A 46 -14.24 -36.27 -40.65
N GLU A 47 -15.17 -36.38 -41.62
CA GLU A 47 -16.04 -37.55 -41.88
C GLU A 47 -17.14 -37.64 -40.80
N ARG A 48 -18.44 -37.79 -41.05
CA ARG A 48 -19.32 -38.08 -42.19
C ARG A 48 -20.75 -37.86 -41.64
N LYS A 49 -21.68 -37.34 -42.44
CA LYS A 49 -22.97 -38.03 -42.71
C LYS A 49 -23.85 -37.26 -43.70
N ASN A 50 -24.18 -37.97 -44.76
CA ASN A 50 -25.21 -37.70 -45.77
C ASN A 50 -26.60 -37.55 -45.14
N GLU A 51 -27.46 -36.73 -45.75
CA GLU A 51 -28.67 -37.19 -46.46
C GLU A 51 -29.36 -36.05 -47.24
N ASP A 52 -29.24 -36.13 -48.56
CA ASP A 52 -30.28 -36.03 -49.60
C ASP A 52 -31.63 -35.35 -49.28
N LYS A 53 -31.96 -34.24 -49.97
CA LYS A 53 -32.88 -34.22 -51.15
C LYS A 53 -33.29 -32.82 -51.61
N SER A 54 -33.48 -32.76 -52.94
CA SER A 54 -34.43 -31.92 -53.68
C SER A 54 -33.98 -30.53 -54.17
N GLN A 55 -33.31 -30.58 -55.32
CA GLN A 55 -33.67 -29.87 -56.56
C GLN A 55 -34.77 -28.80 -56.46
N HIS A 56 -34.40 -27.53 -56.69
CA HIS A 56 -35.11 -26.70 -57.65
C HIS A 56 -34.17 -25.70 -58.31
N SER A 57 -33.98 -25.90 -59.61
CA SER A 57 -33.22 -25.06 -60.53
C SER A 57 -33.95 -23.74 -60.81
N LYS A 58 -33.28 -22.61 -60.63
CA LYS A 58 -33.43 -21.42 -61.47
C LYS A 58 -32.07 -20.75 -61.63
N GLN A 59 -31.55 -20.82 -62.86
CA GLN A 59 -30.35 -20.12 -63.32
C GLN A 59 -30.51 -18.62 -63.08
N GLN A 60 -29.71 -18.08 -62.15
CA GLN A 60 -29.28 -16.69 -62.18
C GLN A 60 -27.77 -16.71 -62.47
N LYS A 61 -27.39 -15.92 -63.47
CA LYS A 61 -26.00 -15.72 -63.91
C LYS A 61 -25.14 -15.40 -62.69
N LYS A 62 -24.15 -16.26 -62.43
CA LYS A 62 -23.05 -16.00 -61.51
C LYS A 62 -22.21 -14.87 -62.08
N ASP A 63 -22.40 -13.68 -61.54
CA ASP A 63 -21.26 -12.78 -61.37
C ASP A 63 -20.37 -13.42 -60.31
N ASP A 64 -19.12 -13.74 -60.66
CA ASP A 64 -18.08 -14.10 -59.69
C ASP A 64 -17.75 -12.84 -58.87
N SER A 65 -18.65 -12.48 -57.95
CA SER A 65 -18.42 -11.45 -56.97
C SER A 65 -17.32 -11.96 -56.04
N ASN A 66 -16.16 -11.32 -56.12
CA ASN A 66 -14.98 -11.66 -55.34
C ASN A 66 -15.32 -11.70 -53.84
N ILE A 67 -15.54 -12.90 -53.29
CA ILE A 67 -15.82 -13.19 -51.87
C ILE A 67 -14.83 -12.48 -50.93
N PHE A 68 -13.62 -12.21 -51.40
CA PHE A 68 -12.61 -11.46 -50.66
C PHE A 68 -12.98 -9.98 -50.47
N LEU A 69 -13.53 -9.29 -51.48
CA LEU A 69 -13.90 -7.88 -51.36
C LEU A 69 -15.11 -7.67 -50.45
N ASP A 70 -16.08 -8.58 -50.49
CA ASP A 70 -17.27 -8.53 -49.62
C ASP A 70 -16.95 -8.80 -48.15
N ASN A 71 -15.90 -9.57 -47.86
CA ASN A 71 -15.45 -9.84 -46.50
C ASN A 71 -14.38 -8.86 -46.01
N LEU A 72 -13.64 -8.19 -46.91
CA LEU A 72 -12.62 -7.21 -46.54
C LEU A 72 -13.23 -6.02 -45.78
N GLY A 73 -14.40 -5.54 -46.20
CA GLY A 73 -15.13 -4.50 -45.48
C GLY A 73 -15.55 -4.94 -44.07
N LYS A 74 -16.02 -6.19 -43.91
CA LYS A 74 -16.41 -6.74 -42.60
C LYS A 74 -15.21 -6.89 -41.68
N ILE A 75 -14.13 -7.49 -42.16
CA ILE A 75 -12.89 -7.67 -41.39
C ILE A 75 -12.35 -6.30 -40.94
N PHE A 76 -12.29 -5.32 -41.86
CA PHE A 76 -11.80 -3.98 -41.54
C PHE A 76 -12.68 -3.29 -40.48
N LEU A 77 -14.00 -3.34 -40.63
CA LEU A 77 -14.93 -2.78 -39.64
C LEU A 77 -14.85 -3.50 -38.29
N THR A 78 -14.71 -4.83 -38.28
CA THR A 78 -14.53 -5.60 -37.05
C THR A 78 -13.21 -5.25 -36.37
N THR A 79 -12.11 -5.11 -37.11
CA THR A 79 -10.81 -4.70 -36.55
C THR A 79 -10.88 -3.29 -35.96
N ILE A 80 -11.49 -2.32 -36.67
CA ILE A 80 -11.69 -0.96 -36.12
C ILE A 80 -12.56 -1.00 -34.87
N ALA A 81 -13.65 -1.77 -34.88
CA ALA A 81 -14.52 -1.90 -33.70
C ALA A 81 -13.78 -2.50 -32.50
N LEU A 82 -12.92 -3.50 -32.72
CA LEU A 82 -12.08 -4.09 -31.67
C LEU A 82 -11.04 -3.09 -31.14
N VAL A 83 -10.41 -2.29 -32.01
CA VAL A 83 -9.48 -1.23 -31.61
C VAL A 83 -10.20 -0.15 -30.81
N LEU A 84 -11.36 0.33 -31.27
CA LEU A 84 -12.16 1.32 -30.55
C LEU A 84 -12.63 0.79 -29.19
N LEU A 85 -13.05 -0.48 -29.12
CA LEU A 85 -13.44 -1.11 -27.87
C LEU A 85 -12.24 -1.26 -26.91
N SER A 86 -11.07 -1.60 -27.44
CA SER A 86 -9.82 -1.66 -26.67
C SER A 86 -9.41 -0.28 -26.13
N LEU A 87 -9.50 0.77 -26.95
CA LEU A 87 -9.22 2.15 -26.54
C LEU A 87 -10.24 2.64 -25.51
N LEU A 88 -11.54 2.44 -25.73
CA LEU A 88 -12.59 2.80 -24.76
C LEU A 88 -12.39 2.09 -23.41
N ARG A 89 -12.00 0.82 -23.45
CA ARG A 89 -11.68 0.04 -22.25
C ARG A 89 -10.45 0.61 -21.52
N SER A 90 -9.40 0.98 -22.27
CA SER A 90 -8.19 1.58 -21.71
C SER A 90 -8.48 2.96 -21.09
N THR A 91 -9.22 3.83 -21.79
CA THR A 91 -9.57 5.17 -21.28
C THR A 91 -10.42 5.09 -20.02
N LYS A 92 -11.46 4.24 -20.00
CA LYS A 92 -12.30 4.06 -18.80
C LYS A 92 -11.52 3.48 -17.62
N GLY A 93 -10.63 2.51 -17.87
CA GLY A 93 -9.77 1.94 -16.83
C GLY A 93 -8.81 2.98 -16.24
N ASN A 94 -8.14 3.77 -17.07
CA ASN A 94 -7.25 4.82 -16.60
C ASN A 94 -7.98 5.90 -15.81
N ASN A 95 -9.20 6.27 -16.24
CA ASN A 95 -10.03 7.22 -15.50
C ASN A 95 -10.45 6.68 -14.12
N ALA A 96 -10.76 5.38 -14.01
CA ALA A 96 -11.09 4.76 -12.72
C ALA A 96 -9.89 4.74 -11.77
N ARG A 97 -8.69 4.46 -12.29
CA ARG A 97 -7.45 4.52 -11.50
C ARG A 97 -7.13 5.94 -11.05
N ALA A 98 -7.24 6.93 -11.94
CA ALA A 98 -7.01 8.33 -11.62
C ALA A 98 -8.03 8.85 -10.58
N ALA A 99 -9.31 8.54 -10.77
CA ALA A 99 -10.34 8.92 -9.80
C ALA A 99 -10.09 8.33 -8.40
N LEU A 100 -9.65 7.06 -8.32
CA LEU A 100 -9.29 6.46 -7.04
C LEU A 100 -8.04 7.10 -6.42
N ARG A 101 -7.05 7.47 -7.25
CA ARG A 101 -5.89 8.23 -6.79
C ARG A 101 -6.32 9.56 -6.16
N ASP A 102 -7.15 10.31 -6.86
CA ASP A 102 -7.66 11.61 -6.40
C ASP A 102 -8.47 11.45 -5.09
N ASP A 103 -9.21 10.35 -4.94
CA ASP A 103 -9.94 10.00 -3.72
C ASP A 103 -9.02 9.67 -2.54
N ILE A 104 -7.92 8.93 -2.77
CA ILE A 104 -6.89 8.67 -1.74
C ILE A 104 -6.20 9.98 -1.32
N GLU A 105 -5.89 10.85 -2.28
CA GLU A 105 -5.28 12.15 -2.01
C GLU A 105 -6.25 13.07 -1.25
N ALA A 106 -7.54 13.10 -1.63
CA ALA A 106 -8.54 13.94 -0.98
C ALA A 106 -8.96 13.44 0.42
N SER A 107 -8.79 12.14 0.69
CA SER A 107 -9.04 11.53 2.00
C SER A 107 -7.81 11.49 2.92
N ALA A 108 -6.64 11.90 2.41
CA ALA A 108 -5.42 11.95 3.20
C ALA A 108 -5.58 12.93 4.37
N LEU A 109 -5.13 12.50 5.56
CA LEU A 109 -5.22 13.30 6.78
C LEU A 109 -4.20 14.43 6.82
N LEU A 110 -3.09 14.27 6.11
CA LEU A 110 -1.99 15.22 6.01
C LEU A 110 -1.55 15.36 4.56
N ASP A 111 -1.31 16.60 4.15
CA ASP A 111 -0.67 16.88 2.87
C ASP A 111 0.82 16.52 2.93
N PRO A 112 1.45 16.11 1.81
CA PRO A 112 2.89 15.83 1.78
C PRO A 112 3.75 17.01 2.26
N LEU A 113 3.32 18.25 2.03
CA LEU A 113 3.99 19.45 2.52
C LEU A 113 3.86 19.61 4.04
N GLU A 114 2.70 19.29 4.62
CA GLU A 114 2.51 19.32 6.08
C GLU A 114 3.43 18.31 6.78
N ILE A 115 3.62 17.12 6.18
CA ILE A 115 4.56 16.12 6.70
C ILE A 115 6.00 16.65 6.65
N GLU A 116 6.39 17.31 5.57
CA GLU A 116 7.74 17.89 5.46
C GLU A 116 7.95 19.05 6.44
N ASP A 117 6.96 19.93 6.59
CA ASP A 117 6.99 21.01 7.59
C ASP A 117 7.09 20.45 9.00
N LEU A 118 6.37 19.36 9.30
CA LEU A 118 6.45 18.66 10.59
C LEU A 118 7.86 18.11 10.84
N ARG A 119 8.49 17.50 9.84
CA ARG A 119 9.88 17.00 9.97
C ARG A 119 10.86 18.14 10.18
N PHE A 120 10.79 19.16 9.33
CA PHE A 120 11.70 20.29 9.37
C PHE A 120 11.60 21.05 10.70
N ALA A 121 10.39 21.25 11.21
CA ALA A 121 10.17 21.88 12.51
C ALA A 121 10.79 21.10 13.69
N ASN A 122 11.07 19.80 13.51
CA ASN A 122 11.65 18.92 14.52
C ASN A 122 13.08 18.47 14.21
N GLU A 123 13.78 19.11 13.26
CA GLU A 123 15.13 18.74 12.81
C GLU A 123 16.13 18.52 13.95
N ASN A 124 16.14 19.42 14.93
CA ASN A 124 17.06 19.36 16.07
C ASN A 124 16.45 18.70 17.32
N LEU A 125 15.18 18.31 17.26
CA LEU A 125 14.43 17.83 18.42
C LEU A 125 14.19 16.32 18.37
N LEU A 126 13.72 15.81 17.25
CA LEU A 126 13.37 14.39 17.09
C LEU A 126 14.32 13.74 16.09
N THR A 127 15.56 13.56 16.53
CA THR A 127 16.61 12.85 15.79
C THR A 127 16.54 11.34 16.04
N LYS A 128 17.28 10.55 15.24
CA LYS A 128 17.39 9.09 15.44
C LYS A 128 17.85 8.72 16.86
N SER A 129 18.80 9.45 17.43
CA SER A 129 19.27 9.17 18.81
C SER A 129 18.17 9.37 19.85
N VAL A 130 17.35 10.41 19.69
CA VAL A 130 16.21 10.66 20.59
C VAL A 130 15.15 9.58 20.43
N TRP A 131 14.90 9.16 19.20
CA TRP A 131 14.01 8.04 18.89
C TRP A 131 14.45 6.74 19.58
N ASP A 132 15.73 6.40 19.53
CA ASP A 132 16.25 5.19 20.17
C ASP A 132 16.06 5.21 21.70
N GLU A 133 16.22 6.37 22.34
CA GLU A 133 15.91 6.56 23.76
C GLU A 133 14.40 6.43 24.05
N ILE A 134 13.53 6.89 23.15
CA ILE A 134 12.08 6.67 23.26
C ILE A 134 11.75 5.17 23.20
N LEU A 135 12.34 4.43 22.25
CA LEU A 135 12.14 2.97 22.16
C LEU A 135 12.63 2.24 23.40
N LYS A 136 13.75 2.69 23.99
CA LYS A 136 14.27 2.13 25.24
C LYS A 136 13.29 2.30 26.39
N GLU A 137 12.69 3.48 26.56
CA GLU A 137 11.67 3.68 27.61
C GLU A 137 10.42 2.84 27.36
N PHE A 138 9.96 2.69 26.11
CA PHE A 138 8.84 1.80 25.82
C PHE A 138 9.16 0.33 26.07
N ARG A 139 10.42 -0.09 25.92
CA ARG A 139 10.87 -1.43 26.32
C ARG A 139 10.64 -1.68 27.81
N GLU A 140 10.89 -0.69 28.64
CA GLU A 140 10.65 -0.78 30.09
C GLU A 140 9.15 -0.78 30.43
N VAL A 141 8.32 -0.10 29.63
CA VAL A 141 6.85 -0.11 29.80
C VAL A 141 6.27 -1.49 29.49
N GLY A 142 6.80 -2.20 28.49
CA GLY A 142 6.44 -3.60 28.22
C GLY A 142 5.00 -3.81 27.75
N ARG A 143 4.42 -2.87 26.98
CA ARG A 143 3.03 -2.96 26.49
C ARG A 143 2.95 -2.80 24.98
N GLU A 144 2.16 -3.66 24.34
CA GLU A 144 1.88 -3.57 22.89
C GLU A 144 0.79 -2.53 22.56
N ARG A 145 -0.11 -2.24 23.51
CA ARG A 145 -1.17 -1.24 23.34
C ARG A 145 -1.11 -0.23 24.46
N VAL A 146 -1.32 1.04 24.13
CA VAL A 146 -1.30 2.15 25.08
C VAL A 146 -2.29 3.24 24.69
N THR A 147 -2.78 3.99 25.66
CA THR A 147 -3.55 5.20 25.40
C THR A 147 -2.64 6.31 24.85
N TYR A 148 -3.19 7.19 24.02
CA TYR A 148 -2.40 8.27 23.43
C TYR A 148 -1.76 9.19 24.47
N GLY A 149 -2.47 9.49 25.57
CA GLY A 149 -1.92 10.27 26.68
C GLY A 149 -0.71 9.59 27.35
N THR A 150 -0.77 8.27 27.56
CA THR A 150 0.36 7.51 28.11
C THR A 150 1.56 7.54 27.17
N PHE A 151 1.31 7.33 25.88
CA PHE A 151 2.33 7.41 24.84
C PHE A 151 3.02 8.78 24.83
N MET A 152 2.25 9.87 24.76
CA MET A 152 2.80 11.23 24.74
C MET A 152 3.54 11.59 26.03
N ASN A 153 3.11 11.09 27.19
CA ASN A 153 3.83 11.29 28.43
C ASN A 153 5.23 10.69 28.41
N VAL A 154 5.41 9.50 27.80
CA VAL A 154 6.75 8.89 27.62
C VAL A 154 7.58 9.71 26.66
N VAL A 155 7.03 10.04 25.47
CA VAL A 155 7.73 10.83 24.45
C VAL A 155 8.19 12.18 25.00
N LEU A 156 7.29 12.95 25.62
CA LEU A 156 7.60 14.25 26.19
C LEU A 156 8.60 14.16 27.36
N ARG A 157 8.57 13.08 28.15
CA ARG A 157 9.55 12.86 29.21
C ARG A 157 10.96 12.71 28.63
N VAL A 158 11.12 11.91 27.57
CA VAL A 158 12.43 11.74 26.89
C VAL A 158 12.89 13.05 26.28
N LEU A 159 12.00 13.74 25.56
CA LEU A 159 12.31 15.04 24.96
C LEU A 159 12.76 16.05 26.01
N ARG A 160 12.05 16.15 27.14
CA ARG A 160 12.42 17.07 28.22
C ARG A 160 13.73 16.70 28.90
N ARG A 161 14.04 15.40 29.00
CA ARG A 161 15.31 14.92 29.55
C ARG A 161 16.50 15.32 28.68
N ILE A 162 16.36 15.23 27.36
CA ILE A 162 17.45 15.48 26.41
C ILE A 162 17.57 16.97 26.06
N HIS A 163 16.44 17.66 25.88
CA HIS A 163 16.40 19.04 25.36
C HIS A 163 15.91 20.09 26.38
N GLY A 164 15.51 19.70 27.60
CA GLY A 164 15.10 20.60 28.69
C GLY A 164 13.59 20.71 28.91
N GLU A 165 13.15 21.29 30.04
CA GLU A 165 11.76 21.26 30.53
C GLU A 165 10.69 21.86 29.59
N GLY A 166 11.07 22.67 28.60
CA GLY A 166 10.17 23.24 27.59
C GLY A 166 10.06 22.46 26.28
N ALA A 167 10.78 21.34 26.14
CA ALA A 167 10.82 20.58 24.90
C ALA A 167 9.46 19.94 24.59
N THR A 168 8.95 20.22 23.40
CA THR A 168 7.71 19.65 22.86
C THR A 168 7.84 19.50 21.34
N ILE A 169 7.14 18.51 20.78
CA ILE A 169 7.07 18.29 19.33
C ILE A 169 6.49 19.55 18.68
N GLN A 170 7.28 20.18 17.80
CA GLN A 170 6.83 21.31 17.01
C GLN A 170 5.81 20.82 15.97
N CYS A 171 4.77 21.61 15.71
CA CYS A 171 3.65 21.19 14.86
C CYS A 171 2.96 19.88 15.31
N GLY A 172 3.02 19.54 16.61
CA GLY A 172 2.44 18.29 17.15
C GLY A 172 0.95 18.07 16.85
N HIS A 173 0.19 19.14 16.64
CA HIS A 173 -1.22 19.07 16.22
C HIS A 173 -1.44 18.32 14.89
N LEU A 174 -0.44 18.25 14.01
CA LEU A 174 -0.50 17.45 12.79
C LEU A 174 -0.49 15.95 13.10
N MET A 175 0.33 15.53 14.07
CA MET A 175 0.31 14.17 14.58
C MET A 175 -0.98 13.88 15.35
N ASP A 176 -1.47 14.83 16.15
CA ASP A 176 -2.75 14.72 16.86
C ASP A 176 -3.91 14.44 15.88
N ARG A 177 -3.96 15.14 14.74
CA ARG A 177 -4.97 14.90 13.69
C ARG A 177 -4.99 13.44 13.22
N VAL A 178 -3.80 12.87 13.00
CA VAL A 178 -3.67 11.47 12.55
C VAL A 178 -4.14 10.49 13.62
N VAL A 179 -3.72 10.71 14.86
CA VAL A 179 -4.08 9.82 15.97
C VAL A 179 -5.57 9.91 16.31
N ILE A 180 -6.14 11.11 16.36
CA ILE A 180 -7.57 11.32 16.62
C ILE A 180 -8.42 10.66 15.54
N ALA A 181 -8.05 10.80 14.26
CA ALA A 181 -8.78 10.15 13.18
C ALA A 181 -8.77 8.62 13.31
N GLU A 182 -7.66 8.02 13.75
CA GLU A 182 -7.58 6.59 14.01
C GLU A 182 -8.38 6.18 15.26
N MET A 183 -8.36 6.98 16.33
CA MET A 183 -9.21 6.75 17.51
C MET A 183 -10.69 6.77 17.13
N ASP A 184 -11.11 7.72 16.29
CA ASP A 184 -12.48 7.81 15.79
C ASP A 184 -12.83 6.61 14.89
N ARG A 185 -11.88 6.12 14.09
CA ARG A 185 -12.06 4.90 13.27
C ARG A 185 -12.28 3.68 14.15
N VAL A 186 -11.40 3.47 15.13
CA VAL A 186 -11.48 2.33 16.06
C VAL A 186 -12.73 2.43 16.93
N GLY A 187 -13.10 3.62 17.40
CA GLY A 187 -14.33 3.86 18.15
C GLY A 187 -15.57 3.42 17.38
N ARG A 188 -15.68 3.82 16.10
CA ARG A 188 -16.78 3.37 15.23
C ARG A 188 -16.83 1.86 15.02
N GLU A 189 -15.68 1.18 15.00
CA GLU A 189 -15.60 -0.28 14.87
C GLU A 189 -16.09 -1.01 16.13
N ILE A 190 -15.77 -0.46 17.31
CA ILE A 190 -16.27 -0.95 18.60
C ILE A 190 -17.79 -0.74 18.67
N ASP A 191 -18.27 0.46 18.37
CA ASP A 191 -19.70 0.80 18.38
C ASP A 191 -20.52 -0.07 17.41
N ALA A 192 -19.96 -0.37 16.23
CA ALA A 192 -20.61 -1.24 15.25
C ALA A 192 -20.72 -2.70 15.73
N SER A 193 -19.81 -3.13 16.61
CA SER A 193 -19.84 -4.45 17.25
C SER A 193 -20.81 -4.50 18.44
N GLU A 194 -20.94 -3.39 19.17
CA GLU A 194 -21.80 -3.26 20.35
C GLU A 194 -23.18 -2.71 19.96
N LYS A 195 -24.01 -3.55 19.32
CA LYS A 195 -25.33 -3.14 18.81
C LYS A 195 -26.37 -2.69 19.85
N ASP A 196 -26.11 -2.87 21.15
CA ASP A 196 -27.09 -2.66 22.21
C ASP A 196 -26.44 -2.02 23.45
N GLY A 197 -26.15 -0.72 23.44
CA GLY A 197 -25.55 -0.09 24.62
C GLY A 197 -25.40 1.42 24.57
N GLU A 198 -25.63 2.06 25.70
CA GLU A 198 -25.70 3.50 25.93
C GLU A 198 -24.35 4.20 25.68
N SER A 199 -24.27 5.00 24.60
CA SER A 199 -23.10 5.81 24.20
C SER A 199 -22.70 6.81 25.30
N CYS A 200 -21.73 6.45 26.13
CA CYS A 200 -21.05 7.32 27.09
C CYS A 200 -19.68 7.74 26.51
N ASP A 201 -19.14 8.90 26.91
CA ASP A 201 -17.90 9.57 26.47
C ASP A 201 -16.62 8.69 26.52
N ALA A 202 -16.54 7.64 25.69
CA ALA A 202 -15.55 6.56 25.73
C ALA A 202 -14.26 6.87 24.94
N THR A 203 -14.17 8.03 24.28
CA THR A 203 -13.00 8.38 23.44
C THR A 203 -11.70 8.51 24.23
N LYS A 204 -11.76 8.76 25.55
CA LYS A 204 -10.57 8.99 26.39
C LYS A 204 -9.81 7.72 26.79
N GLU A 205 -10.39 6.54 26.62
CA GLU A 205 -9.79 5.26 27.06
C GLU A 205 -9.43 4.32 25.91
N ILE A 206 -9.56 4.76 24.66
CA ILE A 206 -9.22 3.93 23.50
C ILE A 206 -7.70 3.67 23.48
N GLU A 207 -7.32 2.40 23.65
CA GLU A 207 -5.95 1.94 23.49
C GLU A 207 -5.63 1.65 22.02
N LEU A 208 -4.55 2.24 21.54
CA LEU A 208 -4.05 2.03 20.18
C LEU A 208 -2.82 1.12 20.19
N PRO A 209 -2.56 0.38 19.09
CA PRO A 209 -1.31 -0.35 18.92
C PRO A 209 -0.11 0.60 19.02
N LEU A 210 0.91 0.22 19.80
CA LEU A 210 2.14 0.99 19.96
C LEU A 210 2.88 1.11 18.61
N SER A 211 2.81 0.08 17.76
CA SER A 211 3.32 0.13 16.38
C SER A 211 2.70 1.27 15.57
N PHE A 212 1.39 1.49 15.69
CA PHE A 212 0.69 2.59 15.03
C PHE A 212 1.14 3.94 15.58
N LEU A 213 1.19 4.10 16.91
CA LEU A 213 1.59 5.36 17.53
C LEU A 213 3.05 5.74 17.21
N LEU A 214 3.94 4.76 17.16
CA LEU A 214 5.32 4.99 16.73
C LEU A 214 5.38 5.27 15.22
N ALA A 215 4.60 4.58 14.38
CA ALA A 215 4.48 4.95 12.97
C ALA A 215 4.00 6.40 12.81
N ALA A 216 3.03 6.87 13.60
CA ALA A 216 2.60 8.27 13.61
C ALA A 216 3.70 9.22 14.08
N LEU A 217 4.45 8.88 15.13
CA LEU A 217 5.60 9.68 15.60
C LEU A 217 6.70 9.78 14.54
N SER A 218 6.88 8.75 13.71
CA SER A 218 7.87 8.77 12.61
C SER A 218 7.56 9.82 11.54
N LEU A 219 6.34 10.38 11.52
CA LEU A 219 6.02 11.56 10.70
C LEU A 219 6.90 12.75 11.07
N ALA A 220 7.19 12.95 12.35
CA ALA A 220 8.02 14.05 12.86
C ALA A 220 9.51 13.72 12.93
N LEU A 221 9.92 12.47 12.66
CA LEU A 221 11.31 12.03 12.72
C LEU A 221 12.11 12.62 11.56
N TYR A 222 12.94 13.61 11.86
CA TYR A 222 13.86 14.21 10.91
C TYR A 222 15.12 13.34 10.79
N SER A 223 15.13 12.51 9.75
CA SER A 223 16.25 11.62 9.44
C SER A 223 16.25 11.20 7.97
N THR A 224 17.24 10.42 7.55
CA THR A 224 17.23 9.81 6.22
C THR A 224 16.11 8.77 6.12
N VAL A 225 15.66 8.44 4.90
CA VAL A 225 14.67 7.37 4.73
C VAL A 225 15.19 6.04 5.26
N ALA A 226 16.49 5.76 5.11
CA ALA A 226 17.08 4.54 5.65
C ALA A 226 16.98 4.46 7.17
N ASP A 227 17.24 5.57 7.87
CA ASP A 227 17.10 5.65 9.32
C ASP A 227 15.65 5.49 9.78
N ARG A 228 14.68 6.03 9.03
CA ARG A 228 13.25 5.80 9.33
C ARG A 228 12.86 4.34 9.16
N ILE A 229 13.35 3.67 8.13
CA ILE A 229 13.09 2.23 7.92
C ILE A 229 13.65 1.41 9.09
N ASP A 230 14.90 1.66 9.46
CA ASP A 230 15.56 1.02 10.60
C ASP A 230 14.81 1.28 11.91
N ALA A 231 14.41 2.53 12.15
CA ALA A 231 13.60 2.93 13.30
C ALA A 231 12.29 2.13 13.40
N LEU A 232 11.53 1.99 12.30
CA LEU A 232 10.28 1.21 12.28
C LEU A 232 10.52 -0.30 12.39
N TYR A 233 11.64 -0.80 11.87
CA TYR A 233 12.02 -2.20 12.06
C TYR A 233 12.28 -2.50 13.54
N ASN A 234 13.02 -1.62 14.22
CA ASN A 234 13.30 -1.73 15.64
C ASN A 234 12.03 -1.66 16.50
N VAL A 235 10.99 -0.96 16.04
CA VAL A 235 9.65 -1.02 16.68
C VAL A 235 9.05 -2.42 16.61
N MET A 236 9.11 -3.08 15.46
CA MET A 236 8.55 -4.44 15.31
C MET A 236 9.35 -5.45 16.15
N VAL A 237 10.69 -5.35 16.16
CA VAL A 237 11.56 -6.18 17.02
C VAL A 237 11.25 -5.95 18.50
N LEU A 238 11.01 -4.70 18.91
CA LEU A 238 10.60 -4.36 20.27
C LEU A 238 9.29 -5.05 20.66
N ILE A 239 8.26 -4.93 19.80
CA ILE A 239 6.94 -5.53 20.05
C ILE A 239 7.00 -7.06 20.09
N GLN A 240 7.80 -7.67 19.22
CA GLN A 240 8.03 -9.12 19.26
C GLN A 240 8.62 -9.58 20.60
N GLY A 241 9.51 -8.77 21.19
CA GLY A 241 10.06 -9.02 22.53
C GLY A 241 8.97 -9.08 23.60
N PHE A 242 7.97 -8.20 23.55
CA PHE A 242 6.86 -8.20 24.51
C PHE A 242 6.03 -9.49 24.45
N ASN A 243 5.85 -10.05 23.25
CA ASN A 243 5.08 -11.27 23.05
C ASN A 243 5.83 -12.52 23.56
N ASN A 244 7.16 -12.52 23.48
CA ASN A 244 7.98 -13.63 23.95
C ASN A 244 8.08 -13.64 25.49
N ASP A 245 8.25 -12.48 26.12
CA ASP A 245 8.38 -12.37 27.58
C ASP A 245 7.08 -12.71 28.32
N ALA A 246 5.92 -12.51 27.69
CA ALA A 246 4.62 -12.89 28.26
C ALA A 246 4.38 -14.42 28.30
N GLY A 247 5.17 -15.20 27.55
CA GLY A 247 4.95 -16.63 27.33
C GLY A 247 5.78 -17.59 28.19
N GLU A 248 6.86 -17.14 28.84
CA GLU A 248 7.83 -18.06 29.47
C GLU A 248 8.25 -17.62 30.88
N SER A 249 7.35 -17.83 31.84
CA SER A 249 7.70 -17.98 33.26
C SER A 249 7.81 -19.48 33.58
N THR A 250 8.72 -20.18 32.92
CA THR A 250 9.03 -21.58 33.24
C THR A 250 10.40 -21.64 33.92
N THR A 251 10.36 -21.76 35.24
CA THR A 251 11.50 -22.08 36.10
C THR A 251 12.16 -23.38 35.68
N ALA A 252 13.25 -23.32 34.89
CA ALA A 252 14.13 -24.46 34.67
C ALA A 252 15.53 -24.14 35.23
N PRO A 253 16.09 -24.99 36.11
CA PRO A 253 17.37 -24.72 36.78
C PRO A 253 18.55 -24.90 35.83
N LEU A 254 19.47 -23.93 35.91
CA LEU A 254 20.79 -23.89 35.28
C LEU A 254 21.57 -25.20 35.46
N SER A 255 21.87 -25.88 34.34
CA SER A 255 23.05 -26.75 34.22
C SER A 255 24.08 -25.98 33.41
N ILE A 256 25.22 -25.75 34.05
CA ILE A 256 26.36 -24.98 33.55
C ILE A 256 27.32 -25.96 32.89
N ASP A 257 27.39 -25.93 31.56
CA ASP A 257 28.56 -26.39 30.80
C ASP A 257 28.83 -25.34 29.71
N PRO A 258 29.99 -24.63 29.74
CA PRO A 258 30.31 -23.61 28.75
C PRO A 258 31.08 -24.24 27.58
N GLU A 259 30.39 -24.56 26.48
CA GLU A 259 31.05 -24.88 25.21
C GLU A 259 31.22 -23.60 24.36
N PRO A 260 32.42 -23.29 23.85
CA PRO A 260 32.71 -22.03 23.18
C PRO A 260 32.68 -22.16 21.65
N GLU A 261 31.55 -22.51 21.03
CA GLU A 261 31.45 -22.51 19.57
C GLU A 261 30.14 -21.92 19.04
N THR A 262 30.29 -20.90 18.17
CA THR A 262 29.27 -20.32 17.27
C THR A 262 28.18 -19.44 17.86
N LEU A 263 28.58 -18.37 18.55
CA LEU A 263 27.72 -17.18 18.73
C LEU A 263 27.57 -16.41 17.39
N ARG A 264 27.02 -17.05 16.35
CA ARG A 264 26.42 -16.31 15.23
C ARG A 264 25.22 -15.61 15.85
N LYS A 265 25.41 -14.35 16.23
CA LYS A 265 24.33 -13.48 16.70
C LYS A 265 23.30 -13.44 15.58
N GLU A 266 22.28 -14.29 15.67
CA GLU A 266 21.21 -14.36 14.68
C GLU A 266 20.66 -12.95 14.54
N LEU A 267 20.64 -12.45 13.31
CA LEU A 267 20.10 -11.13 13.02
C LEU A 267 18.63 -11.14 13.48
N PRO A 268 18.20 -10.15 14.28
CA PRO A 268 16.82 -10.10 14.74
C PRO A 268 15.90 -10.11 13.53
N SER A 269 14.94 -11.02 13.51
CA SER A 269 13.96 -11.19 12.42
C SER A 269 12.54 -11.02 12.95
N VAL A 270 11.69 -10.32 12.20
CA VAL A 270 10.29 -10.05 12.56
C VAL A 270 9.33 -10.93 11.78
N SER A 271 8.10 -11.13 12.27
CA SER A 271 7.12 -11.92 11.53
C SER A 271 6.53 -11.14 10.34
N LEU A 272 6.10 -11.87 9.30
CA LEU A 272 5.46 -11.28 8.14
C LEU A 272 4.19 -10.50 8.52
N VAL A 273 3.41 -11.00 9.48
CA VAL A 273 2.20 -10.34 9.98
C VAL A 273 2.51 -8.96 10.56
N GLN A 274 3.62 -8.83 11.30
CA GLN A 274 4.04 -7.52 11.83
C GLN A 274 4.42 -6.54 10.70
N VAL A 275 5.06 -7.05 9.63
CA VAL A 275 5.39 -6.24 8.46
C VAL A 275 4.13 -5.77 7.74
N GLU A 276 3.14 -6.64 7.57
CA GLU A 276 1.84 -6.30 6.97
C GLU A 276 1.10 -5.23 7.79
N GLN A 277 1.08 -5.39 9.11
CA GLN A 277 0.50 -4.41 10.04
C GLN A 277 1.24 -3.07 9.98
N MET A 278 2.57 -3.08 9.96
CA MET A 278 3.37 -1.86 9.86
C MET A 278 3.08 -1.11 8.55
N ILE A 279 2.96 -1.83 7.43
CA ILE A 279 2.58 -1.22 6.14
C ILE A 279 1.16 -0.64 6.22
N GLN A 280 0.22 -1.32 6.87
CA GLN A 280 -1.11 -0.77 7.11
C GLN A 280 -1.05 0.52 7.96
N HIS A 281 -0.20 0.56 8.98
CA HIS A 281 0.00 1.78 9.78
C HIS A 281 0.62 2.91 8.96
N LEU A 282 1.59 2.63 8.09
CA LEU A 282 2.15 3.62 7.17
C LEU A 282 1.08 4.17 6.21
N GLN A 283 0.17 3.32 5.76
CA GLN A 283 -0.97 3.74 4.95
C GLN A 283 -1.91 4.66 5.73
N ASN A 284 -2.32 4.26 6.93
CA ASN A 284 -3.23 5.03 7.79
C ASN A 284 -2.62 6.36 8.26
N THR A 285 -1.28 6.45 8.32
CA THR A 285 -0.54 7.66 8.67
C THR A 285 -0.12 8.50 7.45
N CYS A 286 -0.65 8.20 6.25
CA CYS A 286 -0.40 8.93 5.01
C CYS A 286 1.08 8.93 4.54
N GLN A 287 1.85 7.90 4.88
CA GLN A 287 3.28 7.80 4.55
C GLN A 287 3.58 6.99 3.27
N LEU A 288 2.55 6.41 2.66
CA LEU A 288 2.64 5.72 1.37
C LEU A 288 2.11 6.59 0.24
N VAL A 289 2.76 6.51 -0.92
CA VAL A 289 2.31 7.26 -2.11
C VAL A 289 0.99 6.68 -2.63
N PRO A 290 0.00 7.52 -2.99
CA PRO A 290 -1.32 7.07 -3.47
C PRO A 290 -1.26 6.02 -4.58
N ASP A 291 -0.42 6.22 -5.60
CA ASP A 291 -0.30 5.30 -6.74
C ASP A 291 0.11 3.87 -6.35
N ALA A 292 0.94 3.72 -5.32
CA ALA A 292 1.44 2.42 -4.88
C ALA A 292 0.35 1.62 -4.17
N GLN A 293 -0.60 2.31 -3.53
CA GLN A 293 -1.72 1.71 -2.83
C GLN A 293 -2.83 1.22 -3.78
N ILE A 294 -2.81 1.60 -5.05
CA ILE A 294 -3.87 1.25 -6.00
C ILE A 294 -3.63 -0.13 -6.62
N VAL A 295 -4.61 -0.98 -6.39
CA VAL A 295 -4.57 -2.40 -6.65
C VAL A 295 -5.68 -2.80 -7.63
N GLU A 296 -5.33 -3.56 -8.66
CA GLU A 296 -6.30 -4.21 -9.55
C GLU A 296 -7.16 -5.24 -8.79
N THR A 297 -8.47 -5.15 -8.98
CA THR A 297 -9.41 -6.17 -8.51
C THR A 297 -9.51 -7.34 -9.50
N ASN A 298 -10.02 -8.50 -9.06
CA ASN A 298 -10.17 -9.68 -9.91
C ASN A 298 -11.24 -9.54 -11.02
N ALA A 299 -12.01 -8.44 -11.03
CA ALA A 299 -13.04 -8.18 -12.03
C ALA A 299 -12.42 -7.52 -13.27
N ASN A 300 -12.13 -8.33 -14.29
CA ASN A 300 -11.53 -7.87 -15.54
C ASN A 300 -12.56 -7.59 -16.66
N VAL A 301 -13.87 -7.73 -16.42
CA VAL A 301 -14.90 -7.64 -17.47
C VAL A 301 -16.12 -6.87 -16.97
N PRO A 302 -16.62 -5.83 -17.68
CA PRO A 302 -16.14 -5.27 -18.96
C PRO A 302 -14.94 -4.31 -18.87
N TYR A 303 -14.63 -3.78 -17.67
CA TYR A 303 -13.53 -2.83 -17.43
C TYR A 303 -12.68 -3.31 -16.26
N GLN A 304 -11.39 -2.94 -16.23
CA GLN A 304 -10.54 -3.16 -15.07
C GLN A 304 -11.00 -2.24 -13.94
N THR A 305 -11.38 -2.83 -12.81
CA THR A 305 -11.68 -2.06 -11.59
C THR A 305 -10.50 -2.08 -10.63
N TYR A 306 -10.36 -0.99 -9.88
CA TYR A 306 -9.28 -0.77 -8.93
C TYR A 306 -9.86 -0.54 -7.54
N ARG A 307 -9.08 -0.86 -6.51
CA ARG A 307 -9.36 -0.55 -5.12
C ARG A 307 -8.07 -0.20 -4.39
N VAL A 308 -8.20 0.29 -3.17
CA VAL A 308 -7.07 0.44 -2.26
C VAL A 308 -6.65 -0.95 -1.76
N GLY A 309 -5.35 -1.24 -1.85
CA GLY A 309 -4.74 -2.45 -1.27
C GLY A 309 -4.55 -2.29 0.23
N ASP A 310 -4.70 -3.39 0.96
CA ASP A 310 -4.37 -3.48 2.38
C ASP A 310 -2.89 -3.87 2.60
N GLY A 311 -2.42 -3.76 3.84
CA GLY A 311 -1.04 -4.10 4.21
C GLY A 311 -0.60 -5.49 3.77
N THR A 312 -1.47 -6.50 3.87
CA THR A 312 -1.22 -7.88 3.45
C THR A 312 -0.99 -7.98 1.94
N GLU A 313 -1.89 -7.41 1.14
CA GLU A 313 -1.79 -7.45 -0.32
C GLU A 313 -0.59 -6.66 -0.85
N LEU A 314 -0.33 -5.47 -0.29
CA LEU A 314 0.82 -4.66 -0.69
C LEU A 314 2.15 -5.38 -0.37
N THR A 315 2.24 -6.03 0.80
CA THR A 315 3.40 -6.85 1.21
C THR A 315 3.61 -8.03 0.28
N LYS A 316 2.54 -8.78 -0.01
CA LYS A 316 2.59 -9.93 -0.93
C LYS A 316 3.11 -9.52 -2.31
N ARG A 317 2.57 -8.45 -2.89
CA ARG A 317 3.00 -7.94 -4.21
C ARG A 317 4.46 -7.48 -4.20
N ALA A 318 4.90 -6.83 -3.12
CA ALA A 318 6.30 -6.45 -2.96
C ALA A 318 7.22 -7.67 -3.00
N ARG A 319 6.89 -8.74 -2.26
CA ARG A 319 7.67 -10.00 -2.24
C ARG A 319 7.67 -10.71 -3.59
N GLU A 320 6.53 -10.78 -4.27
CA GLU A 320 6.42 -11.37 -5.61
C GLU A 320 7.27 -10.62 -6.65
N ALA A 321 7.27 -9.28 -6.59
CA ALA A 321 8.09 -8.44 -7.46
C ALA A 321 9.59 -8.60 -7.24
N MET A 322 10.01 -8.97 -6.02
CA MET A 322 11.41 -9.29 -5.70
C MET A 322 11.80 -10.68 -6.21
N ALA A 323 10.96 -11.69 -5.99
CA ALA A 323 11.18 -13.05 -6.47
C ALA A 323 11.31 -13.09 -8.00
N GLY A 324 10.47 -12.33 -8.72
CA GLY A 324 10.49 -12.26 -10.18
C GLY A 324 11.76 -11.67 -10.81
N LYS A 325 12.64 -11.02 -10.05
CA LYS A 325 13.93 -10.50 -10.55
C LYS A 325 15.03 -11.54 -10.52
N ASN A 326 14.93 -12.56 -9.67
CA ASN A 326 15.91 -13.63 -9.52
C ASN A 326 15.58 -14.85 -10.37
N LYS A 327 15.05 -14.66 -11.59
CA LYS A 327 14.66 -15.75 -12.52
C LYS A 327 15.83 -16.62 -13.00
N ASN A 328 17.08 -16.27 -12.67
CA ASN A 328 18.25 -17.09 -12.91
C ASN A 328 18.56 -18.08 -11.77
N ALA A 329 17.83 -18.02 -10.64
CA ALA A 329 17.95 -18.97 -9.53
C ALA A 329 16.82 -20.01 -9.58
N LYS A 330 16.64 -20.66 -10.72
CA LYS A 330 15.42 -21.41 -11.08
C LYS A 330 15.46 -22.91 -10.74
N GLU A 331 16.35 -23.38 -9.87
CA GLU A 331 16.53 -24.83 -9.62
C GLU A 331 16.66 -25.22 -8.14
N ALA A 332 16.05 -24.46 -7.22
CA ALA A 332 15.84 -24.96 -5.86
C ALA A 332 14.34 -24.98 -5.57
N ASP A 333 13.72 -26.11 -5.91
CA ASP A 333 12.44 -26.56 -5.38
C ASP A 333 12.42 -26.39 -3.86
N ASP A 334 11.61 -25.46 -3.36
CA ASP A 334 10.67 -25.75 -2.27
C ASP A 334 9.60 -24.64 -2.19
N GLU A 335 8.42 -24.90 -2.75
CA GLU A 335 7.23 -24.04 -2.61
C GLU A 335 6.72 -23.97 -1.16
N GLY A 336 7.30 -24.73 -0.22
CA GLY A 336 6.86 -24.83 1.17
C GLY A 336 7.56 -23.92 2.19
N SER A 337 8.67 -23.25 1.84
CA SER A 337 9.49 -22.51 2.82
C SER A 337 9.75 -21.06 2.42
N ARG A 338 8.69 -20.30 2.10
CA ARG A 338 8.79 -18.85 2.28
C ARG A 338 8.85 -18.61 3.78
N SER A 339 10.04 -18.35 4.30
CA SER A 339 10.21 -17.99 5.70
C SER A 339 9.22 -16.88 6.06
N ASP A 340 8.42 -17.14 7.09
CA ASP A 340 7.52 -16.15 7.70
C ASP A 340 8.30 -15.10 8.49
N SER A 341 9.60 -15.31 8.67
CA SER A 341 10.55 -14.34 9.20
C SER A 341 11.08 -13.41 8.11
N VAL A 342 11.14 -12.12 8.43
CA VAL A 342 11.64 -11.03 7.58
C VAL A 342 12.79 -10.35 8.33
N VAL A 343 13.96 -10.24 7.70
CA VAL A 343 15.09 -9.47 8.24
C VAL A 343 15.05 -8.00 7.81
N LEU A 344 15.91 -7.15 8.37
CA LEU A 344 15.94 -5.72 8.08
C LEU A 344 16.11 -5.42 6.59
N GLU A 345 16.99 -6.16 5.91
CA GLU A 345 17.26 -6.00 4.48
C GLU A 345 16.03 -6.30 3.62
N ASP A 346 15.28 -7.34 3.98
CA ASP A 346 14.03 -7.71 3.31
C ASP A 346 12.97 -6.64 3.54
N PHE A 347 12.84 -6.16 4.79
CA PHE A 347 11.91 -5.08 5.13
C PHE A 347 12.23 -3.79 4.35
N TYR A 348 13.51 -3.43 4.25
CA TYR A 348 13.98 -2.32 3.44
C TYR A 348 13.63 -2.50 1.97
N ALA A 349 13.81 -3.70 1.43
CA ALA A 349 13.47 -4.01 0.04
C ALA A 349 11.95 -3.95 -0.21
N ILE A 350 11.13 -4.38 0.75
CA ILE A 350 9.67 -4.30 0.71
C ILE A 350 9.22 -2.83 0.68
N LEU A 351 9.68 -1.99 1.61
CA LEU A 351 9.26 -0.59 1.69
C LEU A 351 9.67 0.25 0.47
N LYS A 352 10.82 -0.08 -0.15
CA LYS A 352 11.29 0.57 -1.40
C LYS A 352 10.74 -0.04 -2.68
N SER A 353 9.91 -1.07 -2.58
CA SER A 353 9.27 -1.68 -3.74
C SER A 353 8.29 -0.69 -4.40
N ARG A 354 7.91 -0.94 -5.65
CA ARG A 354 6.87 -0.15 -6.33
C ARG A 354 5.48 -0.38 -5.75
N SER A 355 5.28 -1.49 -5.05
CA SER A 355 3.99 -1.88 -4.48
C SER A 355 3.73 -1.20 -3.14
N VAL A 356 4.76 -0.85 -2.37
CA VAL A 356 4.60 -0.12 -1.09
C VAL A 356 5.04 1.33 -1.24
N CYS A 357 6.22 1.57 -1.82
CA CYS A 357 6.77 2.90 -2.09
C CYS A 357 6.66 3.89 -0.92
N ALA A 358 7.17 3.49 0.25
CA ALA A 358 7.19 4.36 1.43
C ALA A 358 8.02 5.64 1.13
N TRP A 359 7.45 6.81 1.46
CA TRP A 359 8.03 8.12 1.24
C TRP A 359 8.54 8.41 -0.19
N GLY A 360 7.98 7.73 -1.22
CA GLY A 360 8.35 7.98 -2.62
C GLY A 360 9.67 7.37 -3.08
N GLU A 361 10.30 6.50 -2.28
CA GLU A 361 11.60 5.88 -2.61
C GLU A 361 11.62 5.10 -3.92
N CYS A 362 10.45 4.66 -4.41
CA CYS A 362 10.35 3.96 -5.69
C CYS A 362 10.63 4.88 -6.90
N TYR A 363 10.57 6.20 -6.75
CA TYR A 363 10.82 7.17 -7.82
C TYR A 363 12.31 7.48 -8.03
N VAL A 364 13.14 7.34 -6.99
CA VAL A 364 14.58 7.67 -7.03
C VAL A 364 15.34 6.81 -8.06
N LYS A 365 14.92 5.55 -8.26
CA LYS A 365 15.61 4.60 -9.15
C LYS A 365 15.46 4.89 -10.65
N LYS A 366 14.63 5.85 -11.07
CA LYS A 366 14.35 6.05 -12.51
C LYS A 366 15.41 6.90 -13.22
N ASN A 367 16.25 7.64 -12.49
CA ASN A 367 17.21 8.56 -13.10
C ASN A 367 18.54 7.92 -13.56
N ASP A 368 18.91 6.74 -13.06
CA ASP A 368 20.18 6.09 -13.43
C ASP A 368 20.18 5.36 -14.80
N ARG A 369 19.05 5.36 -15.53
CA ARG A 369 18.95 4.68 -16.85
C ARG A 369 18.82 5.62 -18.05
N MET A 370 19.02 6.92 -17.87
CA MET A 370 18.97 7.91 -18.96
C MET A 370 20.33 8.53 -19.32
N THR A 371 21.44 7.85 -19.02
CA THR A 371 22.80 8.33 -19.34
C THR A 371 23.61 7.33 -20.15
N THR A 372 23.13 6.88 -21.31
CA THR A 372 24.02 6.38 -22.38
C THR A 372 23.31 6.41 -23.74
N SER A 373 23.64 7.40 -24.58
CA SER A 373 23.97 7.22 -26.00
C SER A 373 23.87 8.57 -26.73
N ASP A 374 24.84 9.44 -26.50
CA ASP A 374 25.27 10.42 -27.52
C ASP A 374 26.74 10.72 -27.27
N ARG A 375 27.61 9.90 -27.88
CA ARG A 375 28.96 10.30 -28.26
C ARG A 375 29.49 9.44 -29.38
#